data_AF-A0A420VXP2-F1
#
_entry.id   AF-A0A420VXP2-F1
#
_cell.length_a   1.000
_cell.length_b   1.000
_cell.length_c   1.000
_cell.angle_alpha   90.00
_cell.angle_beta   90.00
_cell.angle_gamma   90.00
#
_symmetry.space_group_name_H-M   'P 1'
#
loop_
_entity.id
_entity.type
_entity.pdbx_description
1 polymer ?
#
loop_
_entity_poly.entity_id
_entity_poly.type
_entity_poly.pdbx_seq_one_letter_code
_entity_poly.pdbx_strand_id
1 'polypeptide(L)'
;MSLLKLALLVLLLQAIHVSYGQNDQELKLVQALLDLNTAIANQDSDTKATLSKEFEGRLIQVLEQEDIVSFKTFDKVLDSLNSAFSFKKSGEYELFTLRNNFEHWNYVLKNKYVIHKQERTFDYFHAVYSLDQHRYLLIKRMDELSFSCYKAYLYQDNSSSIDSNNHFLSVCSWTNVDESLLQNRSSPESDQSSKDHLKSYPPIPIKFDVKNKVISYTFYRQSDGKKTTRKARYLHGGFVIKSYDARMFDE
;
A
#
# COMPACT_ATOMS: atom_id res chain seq x y z
N MET A 1 12.47 -11.09 -15.57
CA MET A 1 13.68 -10.40 -16.08
C MET A 1 14.80 -11.44 -16.17
N SER A 2 15.56 -11.54 -17.28
CA SER A 2 16.62 -12.55 -17.36
C SER A 2 17.80 -12.18 -16.46
N LEU A 3 18.45 -13.18 -15.84
CA LEU A 3 19.66 -13.03 -15.02
C LEU A 3 20.73 -12.17 -15.69
N LEU A 4 20.81 -12.24 -17.03
CA LEU A 4 21.73 -11.45 -17.84
C LEU A 4 21.48 -9.93 -17.73
N LYS A 5 20.22 -9.49 -17.68
CA LYS A 5 19.87 -8.07 -17.53
C LYS A 5 20.19 -7.54 -16.13
N LEU A 6 19.98 -8.37 -15.11
CA LEU A 6 20.31 -8.02 -13.72
C LEU A 6 21.83 -7.91 -13.54
N ALA A 7 22.59 -8.88 -14.08
CA ALA A 7 24.05 -8.84 -14.06
C ALA A 7 24.62 -7.63 -14.82
N LEU A 8 24.03 -7.29 -15.98
CA LEU A 8 24.42 -6.09 -16.73
C LEU A 8 24.11 -4.80 -15.97
N LEU A 9 22.97 -4.75 -15.26
CA LEU A 9 22.59 -3.61 -14.43
C LEU A 9 23.55 -3.43 -13.24
N VAL A 10 23.92 -4.53 -12.58
CA VAL A 10 24.92 -4.54 -11.50
C VAL A 10 26.28 -4.04 -12.01
N LEU A 11 26.74 -4.55 -13.16
CA LEU A 11 28.00 -4.12 -13.79
C LEU A 11 27.97 -2.65 -14.21
N LEU A 12 26.84 -2.17 -14.74
CA LEU A 12 26.64 -0.75 -15.09
C LEU A 12 26.63 0.15 -13.84
N LEU A 13 26.01 -0.29 -12.75
CA LEU A 13 26.00 0.45 -11.48
C LEU A 13 27.39 0.49 -10.83
N GLN A 14 28.15 -0.61 -10.91
CA GLN A 14 29.56 -0.65 -10.48
C GLN A 14 30.46 0.25 -11.34
N ALA A 15 30.18 0.39 -12.64
CA ALA A 15 30.88 1.35 -13.50
C ALA A 15 30.53 2.81 -13.18
N ILE A 16 29.28 3.08 -12.76
CA ILE A 16 28.83 4.41 -12.33
C ILE A 16 29.47 4.83 -10.99
N HIS A 17 29.78 3.88 -10.09
CA HIS A 17 30.48 4.14 -8.81
C HIS A 17 31.82 4.87 -8.96
N VAL A 18 32.50 4.71 -10.10
CA VAL A 18 33.83 5.33 -10.33
C VAL A 18 33.71 6.78 -10.80
N SER A 19 32.55 7.21 -11.32
CA SER A 19 32.43 8.48 -12.07
C SER A 19 31.66 9.58 -11.34
N TYR A 20 30.82 9.27 -10.37
CA TYR A 20 29.96 10.26 -9.72
C TYR A 20 30.04 10.09 -8.20
N GLY A 21 30.47 11.13 -7.49
CA GLY A 21 30.38 11.23 -6.03
C GLY A 21 28.93 11.38 -5.55
N GLN A 22 28.06 10.45 -5.93
CA GLN A 22 26.69 10.32 -5.43
C GLN A 22 26.71 9.77 -4.00
N ASN A 23 25.70 10.17 -3.21
CA ASN A 23 25.55 9.87 -1.79
C ASN A 23 25.69 8.35 -1.55
N ASP A 24 26.68 7.97 -0.75
CA ASP A 24 27.04 6.59 -0.40
C ASP A 24 25.82 5.77 0.09
N GLN A 25 24.83 6.43 0.70
CA GLN A 25 23.60 5.79 1.18
C GLN A 25 22.64 5.34 0.08
N GLU A 26 22.48 6.10 -1.02
CA GLU A 26 21.61 5.70 -2.13
C GLU A 26 22.15 4.43 -2.80
N LEU A 27 23.46 4.38 -3.02
CA LEU A 27 24.12 3.23 -3.63
C LEU A 27 24.06 2.00 -2.72
N LYS A 28 24.27 2.16 -1.41
CA LYS A 28 24.11 1.09 -0.43
C LYS A 28 22.68 0.53 -0.40
N LEU A 29 21.67 1.40 -0.47
CA LEU A 29 20.27 0.97 -0.53
C LEU A 29 19.98 0.20 -1.83
N VAL A 30 20.46 0.71 -2.97
CA VAL A 30 20.34 0.05 -4.28
C VAL A 30 20.99 -1.34 -4.26
N GLN A 31 22.22 -1.44 -3.74
CA GLN A 31 22.94 -2.71 -3.68
C GLN A 31 22.19 -3.74 -2.83
N ALA A 32 21.74 -3.36 -1.63
CA ALA A 32 20.97 -4.25 -0.76
C ALA A 32 19.66 -4.73 -1.41
N LEU A 33 18.98 -3.86 -2.17
CA LEU A 33 17.79 -4.25 -2.92
C LEU A 33 18.11 -5.28 -4.02
N LEU A 34 19.20 -5.08 -4.76
CA LEU A 34 19.62 -5.99 -5.83
C LEU A 34 20.06 -7.35 -5.28
N ASP A 35 20.77 -7.38 -4.16
CA ASP A 35 21.18 -8.60 -3.49
C ASP A 35 19.96 -9.40 -3.00
N LEU A 36 19.01 -8.72 -2.36
CA LEU A 36 17.74 -9.34 -1.94
C LEU A 36 16.97 -9.94 -3.13
N ASN A 37 16.86 -9.20 -4.23
CA ASN A 37 16.17 -9.70 -5.43
C ASN A 37 16.89 -10.90 -6.06
N THR A 38 18.23 -10.93 -6.02
CA THR A 38 19.03 -12.06 -6.50
C THR A 38 18.80 -13.30 -5.64
N ALA A 39 18.79 -13.17 -4.31
CA ALA A 39 18.48 -14.28 -3.41
C ALA A 39 17.06 -14.81 -3.58
N ILE A 40 16.07 -13.92 -3.80
CA ILE A 40 14.69 -14.32 -4.14
C ILE A 40 14.66 -15.14 -5.43
N ALA A 41 15.37 -14.69 -6.48
CA ALA A 41 15.41 -15.39 -7.76
C ALA A 41 16.08 -16.78 -7.66
N ASN A 42 17.08 -16.92 -6.79
CA ASN A 42 17.82 -18.17 -6.59
C ASN A 42 17.16 -19.14 -5.59
N GLN A 43 16.02 -18.77 -4.98
CA GLN A 43 15.29 -19.58 -3.99
C GLN A 43 16.11 -19.99 -2.76
N ASP A 44 17.11 -19.20 -2.39
CA ASP A 44 17.94 -19.42 -1.19
C ASP A 44 17.26 -18.81 0.05
N SER A 45 16.62 -19.65 0.88
CA SER A 45 15.81 -19.20 2.00
C SER A 45 16.60 -18.52 3.11
N ASP A 46 17.78 -19.04 3.44
CA ASP A 46 18.57 -18.58 4.59
C ASP A 46 19.28 -17.26 4.24
N THR A 47 19.81 -17.16 3.03
CA THR A 47 20.39 -15.92 2.50
C THR A 47 19.30 -14.85 2.33
N LYS A 48 18.11 -15.22 1.85
CA LYS A 48 16.98 -14.28 1.69
C LYS A 48 16.61 -13.61 3.01
N ALA A 49 16.52 -14.37 4.11
CA ALA A 49 16.14 -13.80 5.40
C ALA A 49 17.15 -12.76 5.91
N THR A 50 18.45 -13.04 5.71
CA THR A 50 19.54 -12.14 6.10
C THR A 50 19.53 -10.85 5.27
N LEU A 51 19.42 -10.98 3.95
CA LEU A 51 19.39 -9.83 3.04
C LEU A 51 18.12 -8.99 3.18
N SER A 52 16.98 -9.61 3.53
CA SER A 52 15.74 -8.88 3.82
C SER A 52 15.95 -7.92 4.99
N LYS A 53 16.54 -8.41 6.09
CA LYS A 53 16.83 -7.59 7.27
C LYS A 53 17.84 -6.48 6.98
N GLU A 54 18.85 -6.77 6.17
CA GLU A 54 19.82 -5.74 5.77
C GLU A 54 19.14 -4.64 4.95
N PHE A 55 18.35 -5.02 3.95
CA PHE A 55 17.61 -4.07 3.13
C PHE A 55 16.62 -3.24 3.96
N GLU A 56 15.84 -3.87 4.83
CA GLU A 56 14.90 -3.20 5.74
C GLU A 56 15.62 -2.20 6.65
N GLY A 57 16.75 -2.60 7.24
CA GLY A 57 17.55 -1.72 8.10
C GLY A 57 18.07 -0.49 7.36
N ARG A 58 18.59 -0.66 6.14
CA ARG A 58 19.06 0.45 5.30
C ARG A 58 17.92 1.35 4.85
N LEU A 59 16.78 0.78 4.49
CA LEU A 59 15.61 1.54 4.10
C LEU A 59 15.13 2.42 5.25
N ILE A 60 15.05 1.89 6.48
CA ILE A 60 14.72 2.69 7.67
C ILE A 60 15.73 3.82 7.87
N GLN A 61 17.03 3.55 7.80
CA GLN A 61 18.06 4.58 7.94
C GLN A 61 17.89 5.72 6.93
N VAL A 62 17.67 5.39 5.65
CA VAL A 62 17.43 6.38 4.59
C VAL A 62 16.16 7.17 4.85
N LEU A 63 15.07 6.50 5.25
CA LEU A 63 13.80 7.15 5.54
C LEU A 63 13.91 8.15 6.70
N GLU A 64 14.73 7.86 7.69
CA GLU A 64 14.91 8.71 8.87
C GLU A 64 15.93 9.83 8.69
N GLN A 65 16.94 9.63 7.86
CA GLN A 65 18.09 10.55 7.76
C GLN A 65 18.13 11.35 6.46
N GLU A 66 17.45 10.89 5.43
CA GLU A 66 17.57 11.41 4.07
C GLU A 66 16.19 11.73 3.45
N ASP A 67 16.20 12.40 2.30
CA ASP A 67 15.01 12.60 1.49
C ASP A 67 14.98 11.60 0.32
N ILE A 68 14.32 10.46 0.53
CA ILE A 68 14.30 9.35 -0.44
C ILE A 68 13.70 9.74 -1.81
N VAL A 69 12.89 10.81 -1.89
CA VAL A 69 12.34 11.29 -3.18
C VAL A 69 13.42 11.88 -4.10
N SER A 70 14.59 12.20 -3.55
CA SER A 70 15.75 12.68 -4.29
C SER A 70 16.59 11.55 -4.91
N PHE A 71 16.37 10.30 -4.51
CA PHE A 71 17.17 9.14 -4.93
C PHE A 71 16.75 8.64 -6.32
N LYS A 72 17.30 9.26 -7.37
CA LYS A 72 16.96 8.98 -8.78
C LYS A 72 17.50 7.66 -9.30
N THR A 73 18.62 7.19 -8.77
CA THR A 73 19.17 5.88 -9.12
C THR A 73 18.32 4.78 -8.50
N PHE A 74 17.90 4.96 -7.24
CA PHE A 74 16.98 4.02 -6.59
C PHE A 74 15.65 3.88 -7.35
N ASP A 75 15.04 5.01 -7.73
CA ASP A 75 13.80 5.05 -8.52
C ASP A 75 13.93 4.28 -9.85
N LYS A 76 15.01 4.52 -10.61
CA LYS A 76 15.29 3.80 -11.86
C LYS A 76 15.48 2.29 -11.66
N VAL A 77 16.14 1.89 -10.58
CA VAL A 77 16.35 0.47 -10.27
C VAL A 77 15.01 -0.18 -9.92
N LEU A 78 14.16 0.50 -9.15
CA LEU A 78 12.82 0.01 -8.84
C LEU A 78 11.99 -0.22 -10.11
N ASP A 79 11.98 0.75 -11.03
CA ASP A 79 11.31 0.61 -12.33
C ASP A 79 11.77 -0.65 -13.08
N SER A 80 13.08 -0.92 -13.10
CA SER A 80 13.65 -2.11 -13.74
C SER A 80 13.19 -3.42 -13.10
N LEU A 81 12.84 -3.37 -11.81
CA LEU A 81 12.35 -4.50 -11.01
C LEU A 81 10.81 -4.59 -10.97
N ASN A 82 10.10 -3.80 -11.80
CA ASN A 82 8.64 -3.64 -11.73
C ASN A 82 8.14 -3.30 -10.32
N SER A 83 8.94 -2.50 -9.62
CA SER A 83 8.69 -2.03 -8.26
C SER A 83 8.54 -0.52 -8.30
N ALA A 84 7.91 0.05 -7.28
CA ALA A 84 7.79 1.50 -7.16
C ALA A 84 7.62 1.87 -5.69
N PHE A 85 7.99 3.09 -5.32
CA PHE A 85 7.61 3.63 -4.02
C PHE A 85 6.63 4.78 -4.16
N SER A 86 5.92 5.06 -3.08
CA SER A 86 5.13 6.27 -2.91
C SER A 86 5.44 6.89 -1.57
N PHE A 87 5.45 8.22 -1.54
CA PHE A 87 5.70 9.00 -0.35
C PHE A 87 4.64 10.09 -0.22
N LYS A 88 3.93 10.13 0.91
CA LYS A 88 2.85 11.09 1.16
C LYS A 88 3.04 11.76 2.50
N LYS A 89 2.97 13.09 2.54
CA LYS A 89 3.04 13.87 3.79
C LYS A 89 1.65 14.31 4.23
N SER A 90 1.36 14.17 5.52
CA SER A 90 0.09 14.55 6.16
C SER A 90 0.35 15.13 7.54
N GLY A 91 0.47 16.46 7.61
CA GLY A 91 0.88 17.15 8.84
C GLY A 91 2.28 16.74 9.29
N GLU A 92 2.41 16.24 10.51
CA GLU A 92 3.67 15.74 11.10
C GLU A 92 4.03 14.31 10.67
N TYR A 93 3.10 13.63 9.97
CA TYR A 93 3.27 12.25 9.55
C TYR A 93 3.70 12.16 8.09
N GLU A 94 4.51 11.14 7.80
CA GLU A 94 4.91 10.76 6.45
C GLU A 94 4.57 9.28 6.25
N LEU A 95 3.94 8.95 5.13
CA LEU A 95 3.66 7.58 4.72
C LEU A 95 4.59 7.21 3.58
N PHE A 96 5.33 6.14 3.77
CA PHE A 96 6.12 5.53 2.74
C PHE A 96 5.62 4.12 2.46
N THR A 97 5.41 3.82 1.19
CA THR A 97 5.13 2.46 0.73
C THR A 97 6.08 2.15 -0.41
N LEU A 98 6.88 1.11 -0.25
CA LEU A 98 7.60 0.44 -1.34
C LEU A 98 6.82 -0.80 -1.74
N ARG A 99 6.45 -0.90 -3.02
CA ARG A 99 5.78 -2.08 -3.58
C ARG A 99 6.68 -2.79 -4.58
N ASN A 100 6.67 -4.11 -4.55
CA ASN A 100 7.14 -4.96 -5.64
C ASN A 100 5.96 -5.81 -6.17
N ASN A 101 6.26 -6.82 -7.03
CA ASN A 101 5.24 -7.68 -7.62
C ASN A 101 4.44 -8.56 -6.63
N PHE A 102 4.95 -8.74 -5.41
CA PHE A 102 4.43 -9.75 -4.47
C PHE A 102 4.06 -9.15 -3.11
N GLU A 103 4.79 -8.13 -2.67
CA GLU A 103 4.85 -7.70 -1.29
C GLU A 103 5.05 -6.18 -1.22
N HIS A 104 4.55 -5.58 -0.13
CA HIS A 104 4.73 -4.17 0.21
C HIS A 104 5.53 -4.02 1.50
N TRP A 105 6.40 -3.02 1.54
CA TRP A 105 6.97 -2.47 2.77
C TRP A 105 6.33 -1.11 3.05
N ASN A 106 5.63 -1.02 4.17
CA ASN A 106 4.84 0.13 4.56
C ASN A 106 5.40 0.73 5.85
N TYR A 107 5.62 2.04 5.87
CA TYR A 107 6.16 2.77 7.01
C TYR A 107 5.34 4.03 7.27
N VAL A 108 5.07 4.29 8.54
CA VAL A 108 4.63 5.60 9.04
C VAL A 108 5.80 6.23 9.76
N LEU A 109 6.19 7.42 9.33
CA LEU A 109 7.13 8.25 10.04
C LEU A 109 6.40 9.39 10.74
N LYS A 110 6.91 9.84 11.88
CA LYS A 110 6.53 11.08 12.55
C LYS A 110 7.80 11.85 12.84
N ASN A 111 7.90 13.10 12.36
CA ASN A 111 9.10 13.92 12.50
C ASN A 111 10.40 13.20 12.06
N LYS A 112 10.35 12.49 10.91
CA LYS A 112 11.46 11.69 10.38
C LYS A 112 11.90 10.48 11.21
N TYR A 113 11.09 10.00 12.14
CA TYR A 113 11.32 8.72 12.83
C TYR A 113 10.26 7.70 12.46
N VAL A 114 10.66 6.46 12.15
CA VAL A 114 9.73 5.37 11.88
C VAL A 114 9.03 4.97 13.18
N ILE A 115 7.73 5.26 13.27
CA ILE A 115 6.90 4.93 14.44
C ILE A 115 6.03 3.68 14.23
N HIS A 116 5.84 3.28 12.97
CA HIS A 116 5.09 2.08 12.63
C HIS A 116 5.58 1.51 11.30
N LYS A 117 5.74 0.19 11.25
CA LYS A 117 6.13 -0.52 10.04
C LYS A 117 5.34 -1.80 9.87
N GLN A 118 5.03 -2.12 8.62
CA GLN A 118 4.48 -3.41 8.20
C GLN A 118 5.17 -3.82 6.92
N GLU A 119 5.87 -4.94 7.00
CA GLU A 119 6.76 -5.42 5.95
C GLU A 119 6.13 -6.68 5.37
N ARG A 120 6.27 -6.86 4.06
CA ARG A 120 5.85 -8.07 3.35
C ARG A 120 4.34 -8.32 3.41
N THR A 121 3.55 -7.25 3.28
CA THR A 121 2.07 -7.32 3.25
C THR A 121 1.50 -7.09 1.85
N PHE A 122 0.25 -7.47 1.62
CA PHE A 122 -0.47 -7.20 0.35
C PHE A 122 -1.25 -5.88 0.37
N ASP A 123 -1.54 -5.36 1.55
CA ASP A 123 -2.13 -4.04 1.72
C ASP A 123 -1.06 -2.94 1.71
N TYR A 124 -1.48 -1.70 1.50
CA TYR A 124 -0.60 -0.54 1.56
C TYR A 124 -1.20 0.57 2.41
N PHE A 125 -0.32 1.41 2.98
CA PHE A 125 -0.75 2.56 3.75
C PHE A 125 -1.31 3.64 2.82
N HIS A 126 -2.61 3.89 2.95
CA HIS A 126 -3.32 4.79 2.06
C HIS A 126 -3.27 6.23 2.57
N ALA A 127 -3.58 6.44 3.86
CA ALA A 127 -3.64 7.75 4.49
C ALA A 127 -3.45 7.67 6.01
N VAL A 128 -2.90 8.73 6.61
CA VAL A 128 -2.63 8.84 8.04
C VAL A 128 -3.07 10.22 8.55
N TYR A 129 -3.66 10.25 9.74
CA TYR A 129 -4.17 11.48 10.34
C TYR A 129 -3.93 11.48 11.85
N SER A 130 -3.47 12.63 12.39
CA SER A 130 -3.45 12.84 13.84
C SER A 130 -4.88 12.84 14.40
N LEU A 131 -5.07 12.18 15.55
CA LEU A 131 -6.31 12.24 16.33
C LEU A 131 -6.12 13.07 17.59
N ASP A 132 -5.08 12.79 18.36
CA ASP A 132 -4.63 13.58 19.51
C ASP A 132 -3.11 13.39 19.70
N GLN A 133 -2.54 13.93 20.79
CA GLN A 133 -1.08 13.98 21.00
C GLN A 133 -0.39 12.61 20.96
N HIS A 134 -1.12 11.52 21.19
CA HIS A 134 -0.56 10.18 21.25
C HIS A 134 -1.26 9.18 20.35
N ARG A 135 -2.22 9.60 19.50
CA ARG A 135 -2.99 8.69 18.67
C ARG A 135 -3.12 9.19 17.25
N TYR A 136 -3.07 8.24 16.32
CA TYR A 136 -3.30 8.48 14.91
C TYR A 136 -4.24 7.46 14.29
N LEU A 137 -4.95 7.90 13.27
CA LEU A 137 -5.77 7.07 12.39
C LEU A 137 -4.91 6.64 11.21
N LEU A 138 -4.79 5.34 10.96
CA LEU A 138 -4.19 4.79 9.76
C LEU A 138 -5.26 4.12 8.91
N ILE A 139 -5.35 4.53 7.64
CA ILE A 139 -6.18 3.89 6.63
C ILE A 139 -5.27 3.06 5.74
N LYS A 140 -5.55 1.77 5.65
CA LYS A 140 -4.90 0.83 4.74
C LYS A 140 -5.83 0.50 3.59
N ARG A 141 -5.26 0.18 2.44
CA ARG A 141 -6.00 -0.30 1.27
C ARG A 141 -5.40 -1.60 0.77
N MET A 142 -6.27 -2.55 0.47
CA MET A 142 -5.94 -3.78 -0.22
C MET A 142 -6.68 -3.77 -1.56
N ASP A 143 -5.98 -4.09 -2.62
CA ASP A 143 -6.52 -4.20 -3.97
C ASP A 143 -6.38 -5.64 -4.44
N GLU A 144 -7.52 -6.26 -4.72
CA GLU A 144 -7.63 -7.60 -5.29
C GLU A 144 -8.15 -7.49 -6.72
N LEU A 145 -8.11 -8.59 -7.47
CA LEU A 145 -8.50 -8.58 -8.89
C LEU A 145 -9.92 -8.05 -9.10
N SER A 146 -10.87 -8.41 -8.23
CA SER A 146 -12.29 -8.07 -8.40
C SER A 146 -12.81 -7.01 -7.42
N PHE A 147 -12.09 -6.73 -6.33
CA PHE A 147 -12.55 -5.82 -5.29
C PHE A 147 -11.40 -5.07 -4.63
N SER A 148 -11.75 -4.01 -3.91
CA SER A 148 -10.83 -3.32 -3.01
C SER A 148 -11.45 -3.17 -1.64
N CYS A 149 -10.61 -3.19 -0.62
CA CYS A 149 -11.02 -2.95 0.76
C CYS A 149 -10.18 -1.83 1.37
N TYR A 150 -10.86 -0.82 1.92
CA TYR A 150 -10.27 0.13 2.84
C TYR A 150 -10.51 -0.35 4.28
N LYS A 151 -9.46 -0.33 5.10
CA LYS A 151 -9.55 -0.66 6.53
C LYS A 151 -8.97 0.49 7.35
N ALA A 152 -9.66 0.86 8.43
CA ALA A 152 -9.22 1.93 9.32
C ALA A 152 -8.84 1.37 10.69
N TYR A 153 -7.71 1.86 11.19
CA TYR A 153 -7.07 1.42 12.42
C TYR A 153 -6.76 2.62 13.31
N LEU A 154 -6.91 2.43 14.61
CA LEU A 154 -6.46 3.39 15.62
C LEU A 154 -5.14 2.90 16.18
N TYR A 155 -4.12 3.75 16.08
CA TYR A 155 -2.81 3.48 16.64
C TYR A 155 -2.48 4.49 17.74
N GLN A 156 -1.70 4.05 18.71
CA GLN A 156 -1.08 4.87 19.74
C GLN A 156 0.41 4.98 19.42
N ASP A 157 0.96 6.18 19.55
CA ASP A 157 2.38 6.43 19.37
C ASP A 157 3.17 5.50 20.33
N ASN A 158 4.21 4.84 19.80
CA ASN A 158 5.12 3.94 20.54
C ASN A 158 4.52 2.66 21.13
N SER A 159 3.28 2.27 20.82
CA SER A 159 2.81 0.93 21.18
C SER A 159 3.27 -0.08 20.12
N SER A 160 4.21 -0.95 20.48
CA SER A 160 4.61 -2.12 19.69
C SER A 160 3.50 -3.18 19.55
N SER A 161 2.34 -2.97 20.19
CA SER A 161 1.33 -4.02 20.43
C SER A 161 -0.11 -3.58 20.20
N ILE A 162 -0.39 -2.72 19.22
CA ILE A 162 -1.77 -2.63 18.73
C ILE A 162 -1.94 -3.77 17.74
N ASP A 163 -2.71 -4.76 18.18
CA ASP A 163 -3.10 -5.94 17.41
C ASP A 163 -3.45 -5.52 15.98
N SER A 164 -2.50 -5.78 15.07
CA SER A 164 -2.53 -5.28 13.69
C SER A 164 -3.73 -5.81 12.89
N ASN A 165 -4.44 -6.78 13.45
CA ASN A 165 -5.59 -7.42 12.85
C ASN A 165 -6.92 -6.74 13.19
N ASN A 166 -6.99 -5.97 14.29
CA ASN A 166 -8.26 -5.46 14.81
C ASN A 166 -8.57 -4.04 14.30
N HIS A 167 -8.95 -3.96 13.01
CA HIS A 167 -9.52 -2.75 12.42
C HIS A 167 -10.90 -2.45 13.03
N PHE A 168 -11.23 -1.18 13.23
CA PHE A 168 -12.55 -0.79 13.75
C PHE A 168 -13.56 -0.50 12.63
N LEU A 169 -13.09 -0.32 11.40
CA LEU A 169 -13.93 -0.07 10.23
C LEU A 169 -13.31 -0.74 9.00
N SER A 170 -14.14 -1.49 8.26
CA SER A 170 -13.82 -2.04 6.95
C SER A 170 -14.86 -1.59 5.93
N VAL A 171 -14.41 -1.16 4.76
CA VAL A 171 -15.24 -0.77 3.63
C VAL A 171 -14.72 -1.49 2.39
N CYS A 172 -15.42 -2.54 1.97
CA CYS A 172 -15.09 -3.34 0.80
C CYS A 172 -16.11 -3.13 -0.32
N SER A 173 -15.62 -2.99 -1.54
CA SER A 173 -16.45 -2.79 -2.73
C SER A 173 -15.88 -3.51 -3.94
N TRP A 174 -16.76 -4.04 -4.78
CA TRP A 174 -16.38 -4.50 -6.12
C TRP A 174 -15.75 -3.36 -6.93
N THR A 175 -14.64 -3.65 -7.58
CA THR A 175 -13.90 -2.69 -8.41
C THR A 175 -13.66 -3.18 -9.81
N ASN A 176 -13.70 -4.49 -10.06
CA ASN A 176 -13.72 -5.05 -11.41
C ASN A 176 -14.77 -6.17 -11.44
N VAL A 177 -15.84 -5.95 -12.20
CA VAL A 177 -16.98 -6.86 -12.30
C VAL A 177 -17.13 -7.27 -13.75
N ASP A 178 -17.22 -8.57 -14.00
CA ASP A 178 -17.65 -9.08 -15.30
C ASP A 178 -19.18 -8.97 -15.38
N GLU A 179 -19.66 -7.98 -16.12
CA GLU A 179 -21.09 -7.73 -16.25
C GLU A 179 -21.80 -8.81 -17.09
N SER A 180 -21.07 -9.68 -17.79
CA SER A 180 -21.67 -10.84 -18.48
C SER A 180 -22.33 -11.81 -17.50
N LEU A 181 -21.82 -11.89 -16.26
CA LEU A 181 -22.41 -12.72 -15.20
C LEU A 181 -23.71 -12.13 -14.62
N LEU A 182 -23.97 -10.84 -14.87
CA LEU A 182 -25.21 -10.16 -14.45
C LEU A 182 -26.34 -10.32 -15.49
N GLN A 183 -26.01 -10.76 -16.72
CA GLN A 183 -27.00 -11.05 -17.74
C GLN A 183 -27.58 -12.44 -17.49
N ASN A 184 -28.75 -12.49 -16.86
CA ASN A 184 -29.55 -13.69 -16.81
C ASN A 184 -29.74 -14.26 -18.23
N ARG A 185 -29.37 -15.53 -18.39
CA ARG A 185 -29.68 -16.43 -19.51
C ARG A 185 -31.05 -16.11 -20.13
N SER A 186 -31.09 -15.40 -21.25
CA SER A 186 -32.26 -15.29 -22.14
C SER A 186 -31.86 -14.59 -23.44
N SER A 187 -31.01 -15.19 -24.27
CA SER A 187 -31.15 -15.06 -25.73
C SER A 187 -30.24 -16.06 -26.46
N PRO A 188 -30.78 -17.02 -27.22
CA PRO A 188 -30.00 -17.89 -28.07
C PRO A 188 -29.77 -17.20 -29.42
N GLU A 189 -29.06 -16.07 -29.44
CA GLU A 189 -28.69 -15.42 -30.70
C GLU A 189 -27.61 -14.36 -30.44
N SER A 190 -26.34 -14.77 -30.54
CA SER A 190 -25.32 -14.11 -31.36
C SER A 190 -23.93 -14.64 -31.00
N ASP A 191 -23.35 -15.46 -31.88
CA ASP A 191 -21.91 -15.63 -32.02
C ASP A 191 -21.29 -14.30 -32.49
N GLN A 192 -21.21 -13.34 -31.58
CA GLN A 192 -20.41 -12.12 -31.75
C GLN A 192 -19.48 -11.98 -30.56
N SER A 193 -18.22 -12.30 -30.84
CA SER A 193 -17.04 -11.94 -30.05
C SER A 193 -17.14 -10.49 -29.56
N SER A 194 -17.62 -10.29 -28.34
CA SER A 194 -17.55 -9.01 -27.63
C SER A 194 -16.43 -9.11 -26.62
N LYS A 195 -15.29 -8.54 -26.99
CA LYS A 195 -14.16 -8.31 -26.09
C LYS A 195 -14.58 -7.22 -25.08
N ASP A 196 -14.26 -7.46 -23.81
CA ASP A 196 -14.44 -6.59 -22.63
C ASP A 196 -15.86 -6.41 -22.05
N HIS A 197 -16.33 -7.43 -21.33
CA HIS A 197 -17.43 -7.32 -20.35
C HIS A 197 -16.94 -6.91 -18.94
N LEU A 198 -15.64 -6.72 -18.74
CA LEU A 198 -15.08 -6.32 -17.46
C LEU A 198 -15.21 -4.80 -17.27
N LYS A 199 -16.06 -4.39 -16.32
CA LYS A 199 -16.22 -2.99 -15.97
C LYS A 199 -15.50 -2.67 -14.68
N SER A 200 -14.73 -1.59 -14.73
CA SER A 200 -14.00 -1.09 -13.57
C SER A 200 -14.79 0.00 -12.85
N TYR A 201 -14.88 -0.11 -11.53
CA TYR A 201 -15.54 0.82 -10.63
C TYR A 201 -14.54 1.37 -9.62
N PRO A 202 -14.59 2.67 -9.29
CA PRO A 202 -13.72 3.21 -8.26
C PRO A 202 -14.08 2.58 -6.91
N PRO A 203 -13.08 2.25 -6.08
CA PRO A 203 -13.33 1.70 -4.76
C PRO A 203 -13.98 2.74 -3.86
N ILE A 204 -14.76 2.31 -2.87
CA ILE A 204 -15.43 3.22 -1.93
C ILE A 204 -14.43 3.67 -0.84
N PRO A 205 -13.96 4.92 -0.86
CA PRO A 205 -12.90 5.33 0.06
C PRO A 205 -13.46 5.66 1.44
N ILE A 206 -12.68 5.30 2.47
CA ILE A 206 -12.84 5.88 3.81
C ILE A 206 -12.22 7.28 3.80
N LYS A 207 -13.00 8.28 4.20
CA LYS A 207 -12.58 9.68 4.29
C LYS A 207 -12.51 10.12 5.73
N PHE A 208 -11.58 11.04 6.03
CA PHE A 208 -11.44 11.63 7.35
C PHE A 208 -11.40 13.16 7.27
N ASP A 209 -12.29 13.81 8.01
CA ASP A 209 -12.27 15.25 8.26
C ASP A 209 -11.43 15.53 9.50
N VAL A 210 -10.22 16.04 9.30
CA VAL A 210 -9.26 16.34 10.37
C VAL A 210 -9.79 17.39 11.34
N LYS A 211 -10.48 18.42 10.84
CA LYS A 211 -10.95 19.55 11.66
C LYS A 211 -12.03 19.09 12.64
N ASN A 212 -13.00 18.32 12.17
CA ASN A 212 -14.12 17.86 12.99
C ASN A 212 -13.89 16.47 13.60
N LYS A 213 -12.76 15.82 13.27
CA LYS A 213 -12.42 14.43 13.61
C LYS A 213 -13.55 13.47 13.24
N VAL A 214 -14.04 13.56 12.01
CA VAL A 214 -15.15 12.74 11.51
C VAL A 214 -14.66 11.76 10.45
N ILE A 215 -14.85 10.47 10.70
CA ILE A 215 -14.65 9.43 9.70
C ILE A 215 -15.95 9.17 8.94
N SER A 216 -15.86 8.90 7.64
CA SER A 216 -17.04 8.66 6.81
C SER A 216 -16.74 7.83 5.58
N TYR A 217 -17.78 7.23 5.02
CA TYR A 217 -17.76 6.62 3.70
C TYR A 217 -19.15 6.73 3.07
N THR A 218 -19.23 6.63 1.75
CA THR A 218 -20.48 6.83 1.00
C THR A 218 -20.63 5.75 -0.05
N PHE A 219 -21.79 5.11 -0.09
CA PHE A 219 -22.11 4.02 -1.01
C PHE A 219 -23.51 4.20 -1.59
N TYR A 220 -23.82 3.46 -2.65
CA TYR A 220 -25.17 3.36 -3.18
C TYR A 220 -25.78 2.05 -2.67
N ARG A 221 -26.91 2.14 -1.99
CA ARG A 221 -27.62 0.98 -1.46
C ARG A 221 -28.08 0.09 -2.61
N GLN A 222 -27.87 -1.22 -2.50
CA GLN A 222 -28.20 -2.15 -3.58
C GLN A 222 -29.71 -2.25 -3.83
N SER A 223 -30.54 -2.12 -2.79
CA SER A 223 -32.00 -2.32 -2.89
C SER A 223 -32.73 -1.26 -3.72
N ASP A 224 -32.25 -0.02 -3.73
CA ASP A 224 -32.96 1.12 -4.36
C ASP A 224 -32.04 2.14 -5.05
N GLY A 225 -30.74 1.87 -5.11
CA GLY A 225 -29.75 2.77 -5.69
C GLY A 225 -29.57 4.08 -4.91
N LYS A 226 -30.12 4.22 -3.70
CA LYS A 226 -30.02 5.46 -2.94
C LYS A 226 -28.63 5.66 -2.38
N LYS A 227 -28.07 6.85 -2.62
CA LYS A 227 -26.80 7.28 -2.03
C LYS A 227 -26.94 7.42 -0.52
N THR A 228 -26.12 6.67 0.22
CA THR A 228 -26.08 6.65 1.68
C THR A 228 -24.69 7.02 2.16
N THR A 229 -24.60 7.92 3.13
CA THR A 229 -23.34 8.29 3.79
C THR A 229 -23.41 7.91 5.25
N ARG A 230 -22.48 7.05 5.70
CA ARG A 230 -22.28 6.79 7.14
C ARG A 230 -21.11 7.64 7.61
N LYS A 231 -21.26 8.25 8.79
CA LYS A 231 -20.25 9.10 9.41
C LYS A 231 -20.26 8.91 10.92
N ALA A 232 -19.09 9.02 11.54
CA ALA A 232 -18.94 9.01 12.98
C ALA A 232 -17.89 10.02 13.42
N ARG A 233 -18.15 10.72 14.51
CA ARG A 233 -17.19 11.60 15.17
C ARG A 233 -16.32 10.79 16.12
N TYR A 234 -15.05 11.17 16.23
CA TYR A 234 -14.15 10.63 17.24
C TYR A 234 -14.59 11.04 18.64
N LEU A 235 -15.00 10.08 19.47
CA LEU A 235 -15.49 10.29 20.84
C LEU A 235 -14.99 9.17 21.74
N HIS A 236 -14.66 9.50 22.99
CA HIS A 236 -14.20 8.53 24.01
C HIS A 236 -13.08 7.59 23.53
N GLY A 237 -12.19 8.09 22.66
CA GLY A 237 -11.06 7.31 22.17
C GLY A 237 -11.34 6.42 20.96
N GLY A 238 -12.55 6.44 20.39
CA GLY A 238 -12.91 5.61 19.25
C GLY A 238 -13.93 6.24 18.29
N PHE A 239 -14.35 5.44 17.32
CA PHE A 239 -15.43 5.75 16.39
C PHE A 239 -16.52 4.68 16.51
N VAL A 240 -17.78 5.09 16.57
CA VAL A 240 -18.93 4.17 16.50
C VAL A 240 -19.52 4.25 15.10
N ILE A 241 -19.03 3.39 14.21
CA ILE A 241 -19.45 3.32 12.81
C ILE A 241 -19.48 1.86 12.36
N LYS A 242 -20.52 1.48 11.61
CA LYS A 242 -20.62 0.13 11.06
C LYS A 242 -19.75 0.00 9.82
N SER A 243 -19.11 -1.15 9.66
CA SER A 243 -18.46 -1.58 8.42
C SER A 243 -19.48 -1.75 7.28
N TYR A 244 -18.96 -1.79 6.06
CA TYR A 244 -19.73 -2.06 4.85
C TYR A 244 -18.96 -3.00 3.94
N ASP A 245 -19.67 -3.99 3.41
CA ASP A 245 -19.10 -4.94 2.47
C ASP A 245 -20.09 -5.18 1.34
N ALA A 246 -19.87 -4.53 0.19
CA ALA A 246 -20.73 -4.71 -0.97
C ALA A 246 -20.63 -6.11 -1.61
N ARG A 247 -19.69 -6.95 -1.14
CA ARG A 247 -19.53 -8.33 -1.59
C ARG A 247 -20.49 -9.28 -0.87
N MET A 248 -20.99 -8.89 0.29
CA MET A 248 -22.00 -9.63 1.03
C MET A 248 -23.38 -9.14 0.55
N PHE A 249 -24.25 -10.08 0.20
CA PHE A 249 -25.60 -9.77 -0.33
C PHE A 249 -26.59 -9.28 0.74
N ASP A 250 -26.18 -9.27 2.01
CA ASP A 250 -26.99 -8.80 3.14
C ASP A 250 -26.37 -7.53 3.75
N GLU A 251 -27.16 -6.44 3.78
CA GLU A 251 -26.80 -5.14 4.40
C GLU A 251 -26.98 -5.10 5.93
#